data_AF-A0A9Q3UU54-F1
#
_entry.id   AF-A0A9Q3UU54-F1
#
_cell.length_a   1.000
_cell.length_b   1.000
_cell.length_c   1.000
_cell.angle_alpha   90.00
_cell.angle_beta   90.00
_cell.angle_gamma   90.00
#
_symmetry.space_group_name_H-M   'P 1'
#
loop_
_entity.id
_entity.type
_entity.pdbx_description
1 polymer ?
#
loop_
_entity_poly.entity_id
_entity_poly.type
_entity_poly.pdbx_seq_one_letter_code
_entity_poly.pdbx_strand_id
1 'polypeptide(L)'
;MIIELIPVIEITNYDNNIPLPPNGPYWEYSEDWENYHRQTNVEAGYSKDLKSYSKGSSLYQINEISDADLLKLIQKEIDVQQSEDNLGIEDLVSPFNGGYILKIDGINTYFPQCCSDLGDIEEWNDLLDEEENNFYMGHPSPRIKKDQNKITFDFLNSEIQENYCPPILADYLTVDKEKLEIAIQEAKKKLDIFAKKLIKINES
;
A
#
# COMPACT_ATOMS: atom_id res chain seq x y z
N MET A 1 -2.64 -15.55 17.16
CA MET A 1 -1.93 -14.43 16.54
C MET A 1 -0.90 -14.91 15.55
N ILE A 2 -1.37 -14.99 14.31
CA ILE A 2 -0.62 -14.96 13.06
C ILE A 2 -0.61 -13.50 12.62
N ILE A 3 0.54 -12.99 12.23
CA ILE A 3 0.70 -11.62 11.70
C ILE A 3 1.19 -11.75 10.26
N GLU A 4 0.59 -10.99 9.37
CA GLU A 4 0.99 -10.87 7.99
C GLU A 4 1.15 -9.39 7.64
N LEU A 5 2.18 -9.08 6.87
CA LEU A 5 2.39 -7.77 6.29
C LEU A 5 2.30 -7.93 4.76
N ILE A 6 1.27 -7.32 4.16
CA ILE A 6 0.93 -7.55 2.76
C ILE A 6 1.30 -6.31 1.95
N PRO A 7 2.34 -6.38 1.11
CA PRO A 7 2.69 -5.28 0.22
C PRO A 7 1.63 -5.07 -0.85
N VAL A 8 1.16 -3.84 -0.97
CA VAL A 8 0.16 -3.40 -1.94
C VAL A 8 0.61 -2.10 -2.59
N ILE A 9 0.22 -1.90 -3.84
CA ILE A 9 0.39 -0.64 -4.55
C ILE A 9 -0.96 -0.05 -4.89
N GLU A 10 -1.05 1.27 -4.85
CA GLU A 10 -2.24 2.00 -5.22
C GLU A 10 -2.25 2.26 -6.73
N ILE A 11 -3.33 1.84 -7.40
CA ILE A 11 -3.59 2.16 -8.81
C ILE A 11 -4.90 2.93 -8.88
N THR A 12 -4.79 4.22 -9.15
CA THR A 12 -5.93 5.13 -9.37
C THR A 12 -5.91 5.68 -10.78
N ASN A 13 -7.02 5.57 -11.49
CA ASN A 13 -7.21 6.12 -12.83
C ASN A 13 -8.53 6.88 -12.90
N TYR A 14 -8.54 7.94 -13.71
CA TYR A 14 -9.68 8.83 -13.88
C TYR A 14 -9.95 9.00 -15.37
N ASP A 15 -11.23 8.96 -15.76
CA ASP A 15 -11.67 9.27 -17.11
C ASP A 15 -12.89 10.19 -17.06
N ASN A 16 -12.87 11.29 -17.82
CA ASN A 16 -13.93 12.30 -17.79
C ASN A 16 -15.29 11.79 -18.33
N ASN A 17 -15.30 10.68 -19.07
CA ASN A 17 -16.51 10.04 -19.60
C ASN A 17 -17.07 8.97 -18.66
N ILE A 18 -16.34 8.58 -17.61
CA ILE A 18 -16.76 7.61 -16.61
C ILE A 18 -17.17 8.39 -15.35
N PRO A 19 -18.47 8.45 -15.00
CA PRO A 19 -18.91 9.20 -13.83
C PRO A 19 -18.39 8.57 -12.54
N LEU A 20 -17.92 9.42 -11.62
CA LEU A 20 -17.59 9.00 -10.26
C LEU A 20 -18.81 8.36 -9.57
N PRO A 21 -18.60 7.34 -8.71
CA PRO A 21 -19.67 6.82 -7.87
C PRO A 21 -20.34 7.93 -7.06
N PRO A 22 -21.68 7.93 -6.94
CA PRO A 22 -22.41 9.01 -6.26
C PRO A 22 -22.22 8.99 -4.74
N ASN A 23 -21.77 7.86 -4.19
CA ASN A 23 -21.55 7.68 -2.76
C ASN A 23 -20.16 7.12 -2.51
N GLY A 24 -19.58 7.52 -1.39
CA GLY A 24 -18.42 6.88 -0.79
C GLY A 24 -18.70 6.62 0.69
N PRO A 25 -17.78 5.93 1.39
CA PRO A 25 -16.48 5.44 0.92
C PRO A 25 -16.54 4.08 0.20
N TYR A 26 -15.45 3.66 -0.44
CA TYR A 26 -15.41 2.39 -1.18
C TYR A 26 -15.70 1.16 -0.32
N TRP A 27 -15.36 1.19 0.97
CA TRP A 27 -15.61 0.07 1.88
C TRP A 27 -17.08 -0.07 2.27
N GLU A 28 -17.92 0.95 2.03
CA GLU A 28 -19.38 0.88 2.20
C GLU A 28 -20.10 0.64 0.86
N TYR A 29 -19.60 1.26 -0.21
CA TYR A 29 -20.20 1.22 -1.57
C TYR A 29 -19.35 0.41 -2.55
N SER A 30 -18.83 -0.74 -2.09
CA SER A 30 -17.80 -1.51 -2.80
C SER A 30 -18.15 -1.94 -4.22
N GLU A 31 -19.43 -2.23 -4.52
CA GLU A 31 -19.87 -2.59 -5.87
C GLU A 31 -19.72 -1.43 -6.86
N ASP A 32 -20.11 -0.23 -6.45
CA ASP A 32 -20.07 0.95 -7.32
C ASP A 32 -18.62 1.36 -7.58
N TRP A 33 -17.79 1.36 -6.53
CA TRP A 33 -16.36 1.66 -6.63
C TRP A 33 -15.59 0.59 -7.42
N GLU A 34 -15.92 -0.69 -7.26
CA GLU A 34 -15.30 -1.77 -8.05
C GLU A 34 -15.61 -1.60 -9.54
N ASN A 35 -16.88 -1.32 -9.87
CA ASN A 35 -17.28 -1.09 -11.25
C ASN A 35 -16.61 0.15 -11.84
N TYR A 36 -16.48 1.23 -11.06
CA TYR A 36 -15.78 2.45 -11.46
C TYR A 36 -14.29 2.18 -11.71
N HIS A 37 -13.56 1.64 -10.73
CA HIS A 37 -12.13 1.34 -10.86
C HIS A 37 -11.85 0.37 -12.02
N ARG A 38 -12.68 -0.67 -12.19
CA ARG A 38 -12.52 -1.58 -13.33
C ARG A 38 -12.67 -0.87 -14.67
N GLN A 39 -13.66 0.03 -14.80
CA GLN A 39 -13.86 0.78 -16.05
C GLN A 39 -12.71 1.75 -16.33
N THR A 40 -12.29 2.54 -15.33
CA THR A 40 -11.19 3.50 -15.53
C THR A 40 -9.85 2.81 -15.73
N ASN A 41 -9.60 1.66 -15.09
CA ASN A 41 -8.39 0.86 -15.33
C ASN A 41 -8.37 0.30 -16.76
N VAL A 42 -9.49 -0.24 -17.26
CA VAL A 42 -9.56 -0.75 -18.63
C VAL A 42 -9.35 0.37 -19.64
N GLU A 43 -9.93 1.56 -19.42
CA GLU A 43 -9.72 2.73 -20.29
C GLU A 43 -8.27 3.21 -20.26
N ALA A 44 -7.62 3.15 -19.08
CA ALA A 44 -6.18 3.41 -18.93
C ALA A 44 -5.28 2.29 -19.51
N GLY A 45 -5.87 1.23 -20.08
CA GLY A 45 -5.17 0.17 -20.78
C GLY A 45 -4.66 -0.98 -19.91
N TYR A 46 -5.13 -1.08 -18.67
CA TYR A 46 -4.93 -2.26 -17.81
C TYR A 46 -5.84 -3.41 -18.23
N SER A 47 -5.48 -4.63 -17.83
CA SER A 47 -6.23 -5.84 -18.10
C SER A 47 -7.56 -5.86 -17.35
N LYS A 48 -8.54 -6.57 -17.91
CA LYS A 48 -9.84 -6.82 -17.25
C LYS A 48 -9.71 -7.75 -16.05
N ASP A 49 -8.59 -8.46 -15.94
CA ASP A 49 -8.29 -9.42 -14.89
C ASP A 49 -7.52 -8.78 -13.73
N LEU A 50 -7.09 -7.51 -13.86
CA LEU A 50 -6.50 -6.75 -12.77
C LEU A 50 -7.50 -6.65 -11.62
N LYS A 51 -7.13 -7.22 -10.47
CA LYS A 51 -8.02 -7.40 -9.33
C LYS A 51 -7.50 -6.64 -8.10
N SER A 52 -8.36 -5.81 -7.54
CA SER A 52 -8.10 -5.11 -6.28
C SER A 52 -7.97 -6.10 -5.12
N TYR A 53 -7.16 -5.74 -4.12
CA TYR A 53 -6.95 -6.53 -2.91
C TYR A 53 -8.26 -6.77 -2.15
N SER A 54 -9.08 -5.73 -2.04
CA SER A 54 -10.44 -5.81 -1.52
C SER A 54 -11.40 -5.11 -2.48
N LYS A 55 -12.63 -5.61 -2.56
CA LYS A 55 -13.64 -5.12 -3.50
C LYS A 55 -13.83 -3.60 -3.36
N GLY A 56 -13.74 -2.89 -4.48
CA GLY A 56 -13.85 -1.43 -4.54
C GLY A 56 -12.60 -0.66 -4.14
N SER A 57 -11.56 -1.31 -3.60
CA SER A 57 -10.31 -0.65 -3.24
C SER A 57 -9.49 -0.26 -4.48
N SER A 58 -8.66 0.78 -4.32
CA SER A 58 -7.59 1.15 -5.24
C SER A 58 -6.27 0.43 -4.96
N LEU A 59 -6.21 -0.45 -3.95
CA LEU A 59 -5.00 -1.18 -3.56
C LEU A 59 -4.92 -2.54 -4.26
N TYR A 60 -3.75 -2.90 -4.78
CA TYR A 60 -3.49 -4.13 -5.53
C TYR A 60 -2.28 -4.85 -4.95
N GLN A 61 -2.38 -6.16 -4.70
CA GLN A 61 -1.29 -6.92 -4.12
C GLN A 61 -0.18 -7.15 -5.16
N ILE A 62 1.06 -6.79 -4.84
CA ILE A 62 2.15 -6.71 -5.83
C ILE A 62 2.44 -8.01 -6.58
N ASN A 63 2.20 -9.16 -5.94
CA ASN A 63 2.45 -10.49 -6.52
C ASN A 63 1.27 -11.01 -7.36
N GLU A 64 0.13 -10.33 -7.36
CA GLU A 64 -1.05 -10.68 -8.18
C GLU A 64 -1.13 -9.86 -9.47
N ILE A 65 -0.33 -8.79 -9.60
CA ILE A 65 -0.31 -7.93 -10.78
C ILE A 65 0.45 -8.61 -11.92
N SER A 66 -0.18 -8.70 -13.09
CA SER A 66 0.41 -9.29 -14.29
C SER A 66 1.59 -8.47 -14.82
N ASP A 67 2.50 -9.08 -15.58
CA ASP A 67 3.65 -8.37 -16.17
C ASP A 67 3.18 -7.26 -17.12
N ALA A 68 2.08 -7.49 -17.85
CA ALA A 68 1.49 -6.51 -18.76
C ALA A 68 0.92 -5.29 -18.01
N ASP A 69 0.21 -5.52 -16.90
CA ASP A 69 -0.32 -4.45 -16.05
C ASP A 69 0.78 -3.69 -15.32
N LEU A 70 1.83 -4.40 -14.91
CA LEU A 70 2.99 -3.81 -14.28
C LEU A 70 3.75 -2.90 -15.25
N LEU A 71 3.91 -3.31 -16.51
CA LEU A 71 4.49 -2.46 -17.55
C LEU A 71 3.67 -1.18 -17.77
N LYS A 72 2.34 -1.27 -17.73
CA LYS A 72 1.46 -0.09 -17.79
C LYS A 72 1.68 0.86 -16.62
N LEU A 73 1.79 0.31 -15.42
CA LEU A 73 2.07 1.10 -14.22
C LEU A 73 3.44 1.79 -14.29
N ILE A 74 4.49 1.08 -14.71
CA ILE A 74 5.84 1.63 -14.90
C ILE A 74 5.81 2.77 -15.93
N GLN A 75 5.15 2.57 -17.08
CA GLN A 75 5.05 3.61 -18.11
C GLN A 75 4.35 4.86 -17.57
N LYS A 76 3.25 4.68 -16.83
CA LYS A 76 2.56 5.80 -16.20
C LYS A 76 3.47 6.55 -15.22
N GLU A 77 4.25 5.84 -14.43
CA GLU A 77 5.19 6.44 -13.49
C GLU A 77 6.32 7.21 -14.20
N ILE A 78 6.85 6.67 -15.30
CA ILE A 78 7.79 7.37 -16.19
C ILE A 78 7.17 8.67 -16.67
N ASP A 79 5.95 8.62 -17.21
CA ASP A 79 5.28 9.79 -17.79
C ASP A 79 5.03 10.88 -16.73
N VAL A 80 4.73 10.50 -15.49
CA VAL A 80 4.57 11.42 -14.35
C VAL A 80 5.90 12.05 -13.95
N GLN A 81 6.98 11.26 -13.92
CA GLN A 81 8.30 11.74 -13.49
C GLN A 81 9.05 12.54 -14.55
N GLN A 82 8.81 12.29 -15.84
CA GLN A 82 9.38 13.05 -16.98
C GLN A 82 8.72 14.43 -17.16
N SER A 83 8.65 15.20 -16.06
CA SER A 83 8.27 16.61 -16.06
C SER A 83 9.34 17.48 -16.71
N GLU A 84 9.03 18.76 -16.99
CA GLU A 84 10.00 19.71 -17.56
C GLU A 84 11.29 19.79 -16.73
N ASP A 85 11.20 19.66 -15.41
CA ASP A 85 12.32 19.73 -14.46
C ASP A 85 13.18 18.45 -14.42
N ASN A 86 12.63 17.32 -14.89
CA ASN A 86 13.24 15.98 -14.79
C ASN A 86 13.49 15.33 -16.16
N LEU A 87 13.31 16.09 -17.24
CA LEU A 87 13.40 15.58 -18.61
C LEU A 87 14.79 14.98 -18.88
N GLY A 88 14.83 13.70 -19.21
CA GLY A 88 16.08 12.98 -19.53
C GLY A 88 16.82 12.39 -18.32
N ILE A 89 16.24 12.44 -17.11
CA ILE A 89 16.69 11.60 -16.01
C ILE A 89 16.29 10.15 -16.33
N GLU A 90 17.29 9.26 -16.44
CA GLU A 90 17.09 7.85 -16.78
C GLU A 90 16.67 7.00 -15.57
N ASP A 91 17.13 7.38 -14.36
CA ASP A 91 16.81 6.67 -13.13
C ASP A 91 15.50 7.18 -12.52
N LEU A 92 14.46 6.34 -12.56
CA LEU A 92 13.24 6.59 -11.79
C LEU A 92 13.48 6.22 -10.34
N VAL A 93 13.07 7.10 -9.43
CA VAL A 93 13.02 6.79 -8.00
C VAL A 93 11.55 6.81 -7.58
N SER A 94 10.85 5.69 -7.79
CA SER A 94 9.50 5.50 -7.24
C SER A 94 9.40 4.16 -6.53
N PRO A 95 9.17 4.17 -5.21
CA PRO A 95 8.79 2.97 -4.48
C PRO A 95 7.36 2.49 -4.81
N PHE A 96 6.63 3.15 -5.71
CA PHE A 96 5.18 2.99 -5.96
C PHE A 96 4.33 3.33 -4.73
N ASN A 97 3.41 4.30 -4.91
CA ASN A 97 2.40 4.63 -3.90
C ASN A 97 1.64 3.39 -3.45
N GLY A 98 1.26 3.33 -2.18
CA GLY A 98 0.66 2.15 -1.57
C GLY A 98 1.27 1.90 -0.20
N GLY A 99 1.81 0.71 0.04
CA GLY A 99 2.47 0.36 1.30
C GLY A 99 2.04 -1.01 1.79
N TYR A 100 1.68 -1.12 3.07
CA TYR A 100 1.50 -2.42 3.71
C TYR A 100 0.19 -2.56 4.47
N ILE A 101 -0.56 -3.61 4.16
CA ILE A 101 -1.73 -3.99 4.96
C ILE A 101 -1.24 -4.89 6.09
N LEU A 102 -1.43 -4.44 7.33
CA LEU A 102 -1.25 -5.27 8.51
C LEU A 102 -2.48 -6.13 8.70
N LYS A 103 -2.26 -7.44 8.71
CA LYS A 103 -3.31 -8.44 8.87
C LYS A 103 -3.01 -9.36 10.03
N ILE A 104 -3.97 -9.51 10.93
CA ILE A 104 -3.81 -10.25 12.18
C ILE A 104 -4.92 -11.29 12.29
N ASP A 105 -4.52 -12.55 12.46
CA ASP A 105 -5.43 -13.69 12.55
C ASP A 105 -6.49 -13.71 11.43
N GLY A 106 -6.06 -13.33 10.21
CA GLY A 106 -6.93 -13.29 9.03
C GLY A 106 -7.65 -11.97 8.77
N ILE A 107 -7.59 -11.00 9.70
CA ILE A 107 -8.35 -9.74 9.66
C ILE A 107 -7.42 -8.60 9.27
N ASN A 108 -7.80 -7.79 8.27
CA ASN A 108 -7.07 -6.57 7.93
C ASN A 108 -7.30 -5.54 9.05
N THR A 109 -6.25 -5.17 9.78
CA THR A 109 -6.36 -4.31 10.98
C THR A 109 -5.87 -2.90 10.73
N TYR A 110 -4.93 -2.71 9.81
CA TYR A 110 -4.40 -1.39 9.45
C TYR A 110 -3.98 -1.39 7.98
N PHE A 111 -4.31 -0.31 7.28
CA PHE A 111 -4.07 -0.14 5.85
C PHE A 111 -3.04 0.97 5.64
N PRO A 112 -2.31 0.99 4.51
CA PRO A 112 -1.52 2.15 4.12
C PRO A 112 -2.44 3.38 4.05
N GLN A 113 -1.98 4.51 4.59
CA GLN A 113 -2.71 5.77 4.52
C GLN A 113 -2.25 6.59 3.30
N CYS A 114 -2.74 7.81 3.13
CA CYS A 114 -2.24 8.64 2.03
C CYS A 114 -0.78 9.07 2.27
N CYS A 115 -0.02 9.19 1.18
CA CYS A 115 1.41 9.49 1.18
C CYS A 115 2.31 8.38 1.76
N SER A 116 1.87 7.13 1.69
CA SER A 116 2.70 5.94 1.92
C SER A 116 3.05 5.23 0.62
N ASP A 117 4.11 4.43 0.66
CA ASP A 117 4.64 3.67 -0.47
C ASP A 117 5.35 2.38 -0.03
N LEU A 118 5.88 1.60 -0.99
CA LEU A 118 6.58 0.35 -0.63
C LEU A 118 7.91 0.58 0.09
N GLY A 119 8.49 1.77 0.05
CA GLY A 119 9.70 2.16 0.78
C GLY A 119 9.49 2.17 2.28
N ASP A 120 8.26 2.35 2.74
CA ASP A 120 7.87 2.31 4.16
C ASP A 120 8.12 0.96 4.84
N ILE A 121 8.63 -0.07 4.13
CA ILE A 121 9.12 -1.30 4.76
C ILE A 121 10.22 -1.03 5.78
N GLU A 122 11.00 0.04 5.60
CA GLU A 122 12.02 0.41 6.56
C GLU A 122 11.40 0.97 7.85
N GLU A 123 10.31 1.72 7.76
CA GLU A 123 9.52 2.15 8.93
C GLU A 123 9.02 0.96 9.75
N TRP A 124 8.55 -0.11 9.08
CA TRP A 124 8.20 -1.37 9.75
C TRP A 124 9.41 -2.07 10.37
N ASN A 125 10.55 -2.06 9.69
CA ASN A 125 11.78 -2.67 10.20
C ASN A 125 12.30 -1.95 11.44
N ASP A 126 12.20 -0.63 11.46
CA ASP A 126 12.63 0.25 12.55
C ASP A 126 11.79 0.08 13.81
N LEU A 127 10.57 -0.46 13.69
CA LEU A 127 9.80 -0.94 14.85
C LEU A 127 10.55 -2.02 15.66
N LEU A 128 11.51 -2.72 15.06
CA LEU A 128 12.30 -3.74 15.74
C LEU A 128 13.49 -3.17 16.53
N ASP A 129 13.91 -1.94 16.25
CA ASP A 129 14.89 -1.23 17.07
C ASP A 129 14.25 -0.81 18.41
N GLU A 130 14.95 -0.86 19.54
CA GLU A 130 14.42 -0.39 20.82
C GLU A 130 14.51 1.14 20.95
N GLU A 131 15.43 1.78 20.22
CA GLU A 131 15.68 3.23 20.31
C GLU A 131 14.74 4.03 19.40
N GLU A 132 14.30 3.46 18.29
CA GLU A 132 13.39 4.11 17.36
C GLU A 132 11.94 4.04 17.88
N ASN A 133 11.18 5.12 17.79
CA ASN A 133 9.77 5.15 18.21
C ASN A 133 8.87 5.87 17.20
N ASN A 134 9.47 6.42 16.16
CA ASN A 134 8.76 6.96 15.02
C ASN A 134 8.27 5.80 14.15
N PHE A 135 7.16 6.05 13.49
CA PHE A 135 6.59 5.14 12.52
C PHE A 135 5.71 5.94 11.60
N TYR A 136 6.03 5.92 10.33
CA TYR A 136 5.26 6.57 9.30
C TYR A 136 4.78 5.54 8.27
N MET A 137 3.48 5.58 7.98
CA MET A 137 2.88 4.84 6.86
C MET A 137 1.72 5.65 6.28
N GLY A 138 2.02 6.94 6.04
CA GLY A 138 1.06 7.93 5.58
C GLY A 138 0.32 8.65 6.72
N HIS A 139 -0.48 9.66 6.38
CA HIS A 139 -1.26 10.41 7.36
C HIS A 139 -2.71 9.89 7.46
N PRO A 140 -3.24 9.63 8.66
CA PRO A 140 -2.55 9.67 9.97
C PRO A 140 -1.70 8.41 10.23
N SER A 141 -0.57 8.56 10.93
CA SER A 141 0.21 7.42 11.43
C SER A 141 0.03 7.23 12.94
N PRO A 142 -0.12 5.98 13.43
CA PRO A 142 -0.31 5.72 14.85
C PRO A 142 0.95 6.04 15.65
N ARG A 143 0.76 6.44 16.90
CA ARG A 143 1.88 6.53 17.83
C ARG A 143 2.32 5.12 18.24
N ILE A 144 3.62 4.89 18.33
CA ILE A 144 4.17 3.61 18.77
C ILE A 144 4.54 3.63 20.26
N LYS A 145 4.24 2.53 20.93
CA LYS A 145 4.74 2.22 22.27
C LYS A 145 5.39 0.85 22.26
N LYS A 146 6.64 0.76 22.71
CA LYS A 146 7.41 -0.47 22.79
C LYS A 146 7.54 -0.94 24.25
N ASP A 147 7.44 -2.25 24.43
CA ASP A 147 7.78 -3.01 25.65
C ASP A 147 8.61 -4.23 25.20
N GLN A 148 9.30 -4.91 26.11
CA GLN A 148 10.36 -5.89 25.80
C GLN A 148 10.01 -6.87 24.66
N ASN A 149 8.77 -7.37 24.63
CA ASN A 149 8.33 -8.34 23.62
C ASN A 149 7.11 -7.86 22.82
N LYS A 150 6.71 -6.59 22.95
CA LYS A 150 5.43 -6.09 22.40
C LYS A 150 5.55 -4.72 21.79
N ILE A 151 4.79 -4.53 20.71
CA ILE A 151 4.65 -3.24 20.03
C ILE A 151 3.18 -2.89 20.02
N THR A 152 2.85 -1.69 20.49
CA THR A 152 1.48 -1.19 20.52
C THR A 152 1.34 0.02 19.60
N PHE A 153 0.44 -0.10 18.63
CA PHE A 153 -0.05 0.98 17.80
C PHE A 153 -1.19 1.69 18.55
N ASP A 154 -0.99 2.96 18.86
CA ASP A 154 -1.95 3.84 19.54
C ASP A 154 -2.56 4.78 18.49
N PHE A 155 -3.77 4.42 18.03
CA PHE A 155 -4.49 5.15 16.97
C PHE A 155 -5.25 6.37 17.50
N LEU A 156 -5.43 6.50 18.83
CA LEU A 156 -6.09 7.66 19.44
C LEU A 156 -5.15 8.86 19.57
N ASN A 157 -3.86 8.60 19.81
CA ASN A 157 -2.87 9.63 20.11
C ASN A 157 -1.88 9.85 18.96
N SER A 158 -2.35 9.68 17.73
CA SER A 158 -1.61 10.01 16.51
C SER A 158 -1.24 11.49 16.48
N GLU A 159 -0.08 11.82 15.93
CA GLU A 159 0.40 13.21 15.89
C GLU A 159 -0.54 14.10 15.06
N ILE A 160 -1.01 13.57 13.93
CA ILE A 160 -2.00 14.20 13.07
C ILE A 160 -3.36 13.57 13.38
N GLN A 161 -4.33 14.41 13.75
CA GLN A 161 -5.68 14.02 14.14
C GLN A 161 -6.62 14.01 12.93
N GLU A 162 -6.35 13.09 12.01
CA GLU A 162 -7.19 12.78 10.85
C GLU A 162 -7.86 11.42 11.03
N ASN A 163 -8.85 11.12 10.19
CA ASN A 163 -9.51 9.82 10.23
C ASN A 163 -8.70 8.79 9.42
N TYR A 164 -8.46 7.64 10.03
CA TYR A 164 -7.94 6.47 9.33
C TYR A 164 -8.89 5.99 8.24
N CYS A 165 -8.33 5.64 7.08
CA CYS A 165 -9.07 5.18 5.91
C CYS A 165 -8.47 3.88 5.36
N PRO A 166 -9.17 2.74 5.45
CA PRO A 166 -10.43 2.50 6.17
C PRO A 166 -10.31 2.73 7.70
N PRO A 167 -11.45 2.87 8.40
CA PRO A 167 -11.45 3.04 9.86
C PRO A 167 -10.76 1.89 10.59
N ILE A 168 -10.03 2.23 11.65
CA ILE A 168 -9.44 1.26 12.58
C ILE A 168 -10.52 0.51 13.35
N LEU A 169 -10.27 -0.78 13.60
CA LEU A 169 -11.20 -1.65 14.33
C LEU A 169 -11.09 -1.52 15.84
N ALA A 170 -9.97 -1.00 16.34
CA ALA A 170 -9.70 -0.81 17.76
C ALA A 170 -8.69 0.33 17.97
N ASP A 171 -8.94 1.13 19.00
CA ASP A 171 -8.11 2.28 19.42
C ASP A 171 -6.63 1.93 19.68
N TYR A 172 -6.40 0.68 20.10
CA TYR A 172 -5.09 0.14 20.39
C TYR A 172 -4.93 -1.22 19.74
N LEU A 173 -3.78 -1.45 19.12
CA LEU A 173 -3.40 -2.75 18.60
C LEU A 173 -2.04 -3.14 19.15
N THR A 174 -1.99 -4.20 19.95
CA THR A 174 -0.74 -4.74 20.49
C THR A 174 -0.38 -6.04 19.80
N VAL A 175 0.85 -6.10 19.29
CA VAL A 175 1.41 -7.27 18.62
C VAL A 175 2.66 -7.78 19.33
N ASP A 176 2.96 -9.05 19.12
CA ASP A 176 4.21 -9.66 19.56
C ASP A 176 5.35 -9.28 18.61
N LYS A 177 6.48 -8.85 19.17
CA LYS A 177 7.62 -8.31 18.42
C LYS A 177 8.26 -9.36 17.51
N GLU A 178 8.49 -10.58 18.02
CA GLU A 178 9.09 -11.68 17.26
C GLU A 178 8.19 -12.09 16.07
N LYS A 179 6.88 -12.11 16.28
CA LYS A 179 5.93 -12.41 15.20
C LYS A 179 5.86 -11.30 14.15
N LEU A 180 5.96 -10.04 14.57
CA LEU A 180 6.00 -8.92 13.63
C LEU A 180 7.29 -8.97 12.80
N GLU A 181 8.44 -9.28 13.43
CA GLU A 181 9.70 -9.47 12.73
C GLU A 181 9.59 -10.54 11.62
N ILE A 182 9.00 -11.70 11.92
CA ILE A 182 8.75 -12.73 10.92
C ILE A 182 7.91 -12.18 9.76
N ALA A 183 6.82 -11.45 10.05
CA ALA A 183 5.96 -10.86 9.01
C ALA A 183 6.70 -9.83 8.13
N ILE A 184 7.57 -9.01 8.73
CA ILE A 184 8.42 -8.05 8.03
C ILE A 184 9.39 -8.78 7.10
N GLN A 185 10.05 -9.84 7.58
CA GLN A 185 10.99 -10.61 6.76
C GLN A 185 10.29 -11.30 5.57
N GLU A 186 9.07 -11.80 5.77
CA GLU A 186 8.26 -12.34 4.67
C GLU A 186 7.82 -11.25 3.67
N ALA A 187 7.49 -10.04 4.12
CA ALA A 187 7.23 -8.92 3.23
C ALA A 187 8.47 -8.52 2.43
N LYS A 188 9.65 -8.40 3.07
CA LYS A 188 10.93 -8.11 2.41
C LYS A 188 11.26 -9.15 1.33
N LYS A 189 10.99 -10.44 1.55
CA LYS A 189 11.12 -11.48 0.52
C LYS A 189 10.19 -11.25 -0.68
N LYS A 190 8.93 -10.86 -0.44
CA LYS A 190 7.98 -10.54 -1.52
C LYS A 190 8.45 -9.33 -2.33
N LEU A 191 9.00 -8.31 -1.68
CA LEU A 191 9.58 -7.13 -2.33
C LEU A 191 10.80 -7.50 -3.19
N ASP A 192 11.70 -8.35 -2.70
CA ASP A 192 12.85 -8.83 -3.47
C ASP A 192 12.41 -9.61 -4.73
N ILE A 193 11.38 -10.45 -4.62
CA ILE A 193 10.80 -11.13 -5.79
C ILE A 193 10.20 -10.13 -6.77
N PHE A 194 9.51 -9.11 -6.27
CA PHE A 194 8.92 -8.06 -7.10
C PHE A 194 9.99 -7.19 -7.77
N ALA A 195 11.06 -6.83 -7.08
CA ALA A 195 12.20 -6.11 -7.65
C ALA A 195 12.86 -6.91 -8.79
N LYS A 196 13.08 -8.22 -8.60
CA LYS A 196 13.59 -9.11 -9.65
C LYS A 196 12.65 -9.18 -10.85
N LYS A 197 11.34 -9.16 -10.61
CA LYS A 197 10.32 -9.11 -11.67
C LYS A 197 10.42 -7.81 -12.47
N LEU A 198 10.58 -6.67 -11.81
CA LEU A 198 10.77 -5.37 -12.46
C LEU A 198 12.03 -5.33 -13.33
N ILE A 199 13.16 -5.83 -12.81
CA ILE A 199 14.43 -5.93 -13.55
C ILE A 199 14.23 -6.76 -14.83
N LYS A 200 13.58 -7.92 -14.72
CA LYS A 200 13.31 -8.78 -15.87
C LYS A 200 12.44 -8.08 -16.94
N ILE A 201 11.42 -7.33 -16.51
CA ILE A 201 10.57 -6.55 -17.44
C ILE A 201 11.40 -5.49 -18.17
N ASN A 202 12.30 -4.80 -17.46
CA ASN A 202 13.17 -3.79 -18.04
C ASN A 202 14.21 -4.35 -19.04
N GLU A 203 14.61 -5.61 -18.87
CA GLU A 203 15.56 -6.29 -19.76
C GLU A 203 14.91 -7.00 -20.97
N SER A 204 13.57 -7.01 -21.06
CA SER A 204 12.80 -7.72 -22.09
C SER A 204 12.45 -6.85 -23.30
#